data_AF-A0A3S5CQ07-F1
#
_entry.id   AF-A0A3S5CQ07-F1
#
_cell.length_a   1.000
_cell.length_b   1.000
_cell.length_c   1.000
_cell.angle_alpha   90.00
_cell.angle_beta   90.00
_cell.angle_gamma   90.00
#
_symmetry.space_group_name_H-M   'P 1'
#
loop_
_entity.id
_entity.type
_entity.pdbx_description
1 polymer ?
#
loop_
_entity_poly.entity_id
_entity_poly.type
_entity_poly.pdbx_seq_one_letter_code
_entity_poly.pdbx_strand_id
1 'polypeptide(L)'
;MHSKLVFSPNLSSFCISTLYPSSIIDHVEILLENVVEGQDFNFKKMDPNEVNSLGEPYDYSSIMHYAKGTFASPNKDETIRPKACCPRPPIGQRIQLSTGDIRQTNKLYNCPRKYSSRGEKLLSS
;
A
#
# COMPACT_ATOMS: atom_id res chain seq x y z
N MET A 1 -5.54 -17.24 -15.02
CA MET A 1 -5.59 -15.81 -14.61
C MET A 1 -4.37 -15.54 -13.75
N HIS A 2 -3.33 -14.94 -14.31
CA HIS A 2 -2.09 -14.66 -13.58
C HIS A 2 -2.28 -13.35 -12.81
N SER A 3 -2.50 -13.43 -11.50
CA SER A 3 -2.44 -12.28 -10.60
C SER A 3 -1.01 -11.72 -10.63
N LYS A 4 -0.80 -10.55 -11.24
CA LYS A 4 0.49 -9.86 -11.19
C LYS A 4 0.46 -8.88 -10.02
N LEU A 5 1.36 -9.05 -9.06
CA LEU A 5 1.79 -7.92 -8.24
C LEU A 5 2.77 -7.12 -9.07
N VAL A 6 2.38 -5.90 -9.46
CA VAL A 6 3.29 -4.97 -10.12
C VAL A 6 4.22 -4.38 -9.07
N PHE A 7 5.29 -5.11 -8.74
CA PHE A 7 6.45 -4.51 -8.09
C PHE A 7 7.24 -3.75 -9.16
N SER A 8 7.09 -2.43 -9.20
CA SER A 8 7.91 -1.60 -10.08
C SER A 8 9.37 -1.65 -9.61
N PRO A 9 10.33 -2.11 -10.45
CA PRO A 9 11.74 -2.19 -10.08
C PRO A 9 12.45 -0.82 -10.09
N ASN A 10 11.78 0.25 -10.52
CA ASN A 10 12.30 1.61 -10.45
C ASN A 10 11.89 2.26 -9.12
N LEU A 11 12.86 2.48 -8.23
CA LEU A 11 12.67 3.15 -6.95
C LEU A 11 12.09 4.59 -7.07
N SER A 12 12.04 5.17 -8.27
CA SER A 12 11.49 6.50 -8.55
C SER A 12 9.98 6.52 -8.85
N SER A 13 9.35 5.36 -9.08
CA SER A 13 7.96 5.29 -9.58
C SER A 13 7.15 4.21 -8.88
N PHE A 14 7.23 4.20 -7.54
CA PHE A 14 6.36 3.37 -6.69
C PHE A 14 4.93 3.90 -6.69
N CYS A 15 4.20 3.97 -7.81
CA CYS A 15 2.83 4.47 -7.82
C CYS A 15 2.05 3.96 -6.58
N ILE A 16 1.24 4.81 -5.94
CA ILE A 16 0.35 4.40 -4.81
C ILE A 16 -0.51 3.21 -5.20
N SER A 17 -0.60 2.94 -6.50
CA SER A 17 -1.29 1.82 -7.11
C SER A 17 -1.00 0.44 -6.54
N THR A 18 0.00 0.25 -5.67
CA THR A 18 0.08 -1.01 -4.93
C THR A 18 -1.22 -1.31 -4.17
N LEU A 19 -1.95 -2.26 -4.75
CA LEU A 19 -2.78 -3.30 -4.15
C LEU A 19 -4.30 -3.15 -4.15
N TYR A 20 -4.89 -1.98 -4.42
CA TYR A 20 -6.33 -1.81 -4.10
C TYR A 20 -7.08 -0.80 -4.99
N PRO A 21 -7.46 -1.17 -6.22
CA PRO A 21 -8.15 -0.27 -7.14
C PRO A 21 -9.54 0.16 -6.63
N SER A 22 -10.23 -0.71 -5.89
CA SER A 22 -11.56 -0.42 -5.36
C SER A 22 -11.54 0.19 -3.96
N SER A 23 -10.65 -0.25 -3.06
CA SER A 23 -10.71 0.17 -1.64
C SER A 23 -9.86 1.39 -1.30
N ILE A 24 -8.95 1.85 -2.17
CA ILE A 24 -8.14 3.05 -1.86
C ILE A 24 -9.01 4.28 -1.57
N ILE A 25 -10.13 4.45 -2.31
CA ILE A 25 -11.04 5.59 -2.15
C ILE A 25 -11.69 5.58 -0.77
N ASP A 26 -11.91 4.40 -0.18
CA ASP A 26 -12.55 4.27 1.13
C ASP A 26 -11.58 4.54 2.28
N HIS A 27 -10.27 4.44 2.04
CA HIS A 27 -9.24 4.46 3.08
C HIS A 27 -8.37 5.72 3.07
N VAL A 28 -8.16 6.36 1.91
CA VAL A 28 -7.37 7.58 1.78
C VAL A 28 -8.06 8.62 0.91
N GLU A 29 -7.80 9.88 1.22
CA GLU A 29 -8.12 11.06 0.41
C GLU A 29 -6.82 11.53 -0.25
N ILE A 30 -6.85 11.73 -1.57
CA ILE A 30 -5.73 12.27 -2.34
C ILE A 30 -6.01 13.76 -2.60
N LEU A 31 -5.14 14.62 -2.09
CA LEU A 31 -5.22 16.07 -2.23
C LEU A 31 -4.45 16.48 -3.49
N LEU A 32 -5.06 16.26 -4.66
CA LEU A 32 -4.42 16.51 -5.97
C LEU A 32 -4.02 17.99 -6.13
N GLU A 33 -4.74 18.91 -5.48
CA GLU A 33 -4.41 20.34 -5.43
C GLU A 33 -3.10 20.65 -4.70
N ASN A 34 -2.62 19.71 -3.89
CA ASN A 34 -1.35 19.83 -3.18
C ASN A 34 -0.21 19.12 -3.91
N VAL A 35 -0.46 18.41 -5.01
CA VAL A 35 0.55 17.68 -5.77
C VAL A 35 1.30 18.64 -6.71
N VAL A 36 2.60 18.41 -6.92
CA VAL A 36 3.39 19.15 -7.92
C VAL A 36 2.83 18.92 -9.33
N GLU A 37 2.75 19.98 -10.14
CA GLU A 37 2.28 19.89 -11.51
C GLU A 37 3.05 18.83 -12.31
N GLY A 38 2.32 17.96 -13.01
CA GLY A 38 2.87 16.85 -13.77
C GLY A 38 3.28 15.61 -12.95
N GLN A 39 3.01 15.56 -11.64
CA GLN A 39 3.22 14.38 -10.78
C GLN A 39 1.92 13.67 -10.38
N ASP A 40 0.76 14.15 -10.84
CA ASP A 40 -0.57 13.62 -10.59
C ASP A 40 -0.74 12.17 -11.09
N PHE A 41 -0.01 11.79 -12.15
CA PHE A 41 -0.05 10.43 -12.69
C PHE A 41 0.39 9.35 -11.68
N ASN A 42 1.22 9.68 -10.68
CA ASN A 42 1.65 8.75 -9.63
C ASN A 42 0.51 8.35 -8.66
N PHE A 43 -0.56 9.14 -8.65
CA PHE A 43 -1.76 8.93 -7.83
C PHE A 43 -2.89 8.25 -8.61
N LYS A 44 -2.68 7.94 -9.90
CA LYS A 44 -3.66 7.25 -10.72
C LYS A 44 -3.87 5.82 -10.20
N LYS A 45 -5.14 5.43 -10.11
CA LYS A 45 -5.53 4.07 -9.73
C LYS A 45 -5.16 3.10 -10.85
N MET A 46 -4.67 1.92 -10.48
CA MET A 46 -4.50 0.82 -11.42
C MET A 46 -5.85 0.22 -11.81
N ASP A 47 -5.88 -0.51 -12.92
CA ASP A 47 -7.09 -1.19 -13.38
C ASP A 47 -7.47 -2.34 -12.41
N PRO A 48 -8.75 -2.52 -12.05
CA PRO A 48 -9.21 -3.65 -11.25
C PRO A 48 -8.76 -5.03 -11.72
N ASN A 49 -8.51 -5.21 -13.02
CA ASN A 49 -8.06 -6.46 -13.61
C ASN A 49 -6.55 -6.70 -13.46
N GLU A 50 -5.78 -5.65 -13.18
CA GLU A 50 -4.32 -5.71 -13.02
C GLU A 50 -3.90 -5.94 -11.57
N VAL A 51 -4.81 -5.77 -10.61
CA VAL A 51 -4.50 -5.82 -9.19
C VAL A 51 -5.39 -6.82 -8.47
N ASN A 52 -4.81 -7.69 -7.64
CA ASN A 52 -5.55 -8.64 -6.83
C ASN A 52 -5.16 -8.52 -5.37
N SER A 53 -6.11 -8.08 -4.56
CA SER A 53 -5.98 -7.92 -3.12
C SER A 53 -5.83 -9.25 -2.36
N LEU A 54 -6.21 -10.39 -2.96
CA LEU A 54 -6.22 -11.72 -2.34
C LEU A 54 -6.99 -11.76 -1.00
N GLY A 55 -8.01 -10.89 -0.89
CA GLY A 55 -8.84 -10.73 0.31
C GLY A 55 -8.11 -10.13 1.52
N GLU A 56 -6.93 -9.54 1.36
CA GLU A 56 -6.28 -8.76 2.42
C GLU A 56 -6.94 -7.37 2.54
N PRO A 57 -7.05 -6.80 3.76
CA PRO A 57 -7.51 -5.44 3.96
C PRO A 57 -6.45 -4.41 3.53
N TYR A 58 -6.87 -3.16 3.37
CA TYR A 58 -5.94 -2.05 3.10
C TYR A 58 -4.97 -1.86 4.26
N ASP A 59 -3.66 -1.85 3.97
CA ASP A 59 -2.61 -1.74 5.00
C ASP A 59 -1.90 -0.38 4.92
N TYR A 60 -2.26 0.53 5.83
CA TYR A 60 -1.60 1.83 5.99
C TYR A 60 -0.10 1.71 6.33
N SER A 61 0.29 0.61 6.95
CA SER A 61 1.67 0.33 7.35
C SER A 61 2.47 -0.41 6.26
N SER A 62 1.87 -0.70 5.11
CA SER A 62 2.57 -1.35 4.00
C SER A 62 3.83 -0.57 3.63
N ILE A 63 4.93 -1.30 3.38
CA ILE A 63 6.19 -0.69 2.92
C ILE A 63 6.02 0.03 1.58
N MET A 64 5.00 -0.36 0.81
CA MET A 64 4.68 0.20 -0.49
C MET A 64 3.81 1.47 -0.40
N HIS A 65 3.22 1.77 0.76
CA HIS A 65 2.40 2.97 0.93
C HIS A 65 3.28 4.23 0.88
N TYR A 66 2.84 5.27 0.16
CA TYR A 66 3.53 6.57 0.17
C TYR A 66 3.44 7.29 1.52
N ALA A 67 4.39 8.18 1.75
CA ALA A 67 4.34 9.09 2.89
C ALA A 67 3.34 10.22 2.62
N LYS A 68 2.85 10.84 3.69
CA LYS A 68 1.82 11.89 3.63
C LYS A 68 2.14 13.03 2.66
N GLY A 69 3.41 13.41 2.50
CA GLY A 69 3.85 14.56 1.70
C GLY A 69 4.60 14.18 0.41
N THR A 70 4.49 12.93 -0.05
CA THR A 70 5.13 12.51 -1.30
C THR A 70 4.59 13.33 -2.48
N PHE A 71 5.45 13.91 -3.30
CA PHE A 71 5.12 14.82 -4.41
C PHE A 71 4.33 16.08 -4.02
N ALA A 72 4.45 16.55 -2.77
CA ALA A 72 3.80 17.78 -2.34
C ALA A 72 4.44 19.02 -2.99
N SER A 73 3.58 19.94 -3.42
CA SER A 73 3.96 21.27 -3.90
C SER A 73 4.65 22.08 -2.80
N PRO A 74 5.45 23.10 -3.15
CA PRO A 74 6.06 23.99 -2.16
C PRO A 74 5.00 24.56 -1.21
N ASN A 75 5.28 24.53 0.11
CA ASN A 75 4.38 24.95 1.18
C ASN A 75 3.16 24.04 1.43
N LYS A 76 3.17 22.80 0.96
CA LYS A 76 2.17 21.77 1.28
C LYS A 76 2.84 20.61 2.00
N ASP A 77 2.24 20.17 3.11
CA ASP A 77 2.78 19.08 3.93
C ASP A 77 2.06 17.73 3.72
N GLU A 78 0.98 17.74 2.94
CA GLU A 78 0.09 16.59 2.77
C GLU A 78 -0.49 16.53 1.35
N THR A 79 -0.24 15.42 0.66
CA THR A 79 -0.87 14.99 -0.61
C THR A 79 -1.76 13.76 -0.40
N ILE A 80 -1.51 12.98 0.65
CA ILE A 80 -2.27 11.77 0.98
C ILE A 80 -2.72 11.85 2.42
N ARG A 81 -4.03 11.74 2.63
CA ARG A 81 -4.66 11.80 3.95
C ARG A 81 -5.42 10.51 4.25
N PRO A 82 -5.04 9.74 5.28
CA PRO A 82 -5.86 8.64 5.77
C PRO A 82 -7.23 9.10 6.25
N LYS A 83 -8.29 8.42 5.81
CA LYS A 83 -9.68 8.66 6.25
C LYS A 83 -9.95 8.07 7.64
N ALA A 84 -9.24 7.01 8.02
CA ALA A 84 -9.27 6.48 9.39
C ALA A 84 -8.81 7.57 10.38
N CYS A 85 -9.59 7.79 11.44
CA CYS A 85 -9.33 8.86 12.42
C CYS A 85 -8.93 8.33 13.81
N CYS A 86 -8.37 9.27 14.58
CA CYS A 86 -8.39 9.32 16.03
C CYS A 86 -7.59 8.23 16.80
N PRO A 87 -6.27 8.13 16.59
CA PRO A 87 -5.41 8.97 15.75
C PRO A 87 -5.35 8.50 14.29
N ARG A 88 -4.98 9.39 13.36
CA ARG A 88 -4.73 8.99 11.96
C ARG A 88 -3.57 7.99 11.92
N PRO A 89 -3.69 6.87 11.19
CA PRO A 89 -2.61 5.90 11.11
C PRO A 89 -1.39 6.52 10.42
N PRO A 90 -0.16 6.22 10.88
CA PRO A 90 1.05 6.64 10.20
C PRO A 90 1.18 5.92 8.86
N ILE A 91 1.62 6.64 7.83
CA ILE A 91 1.82 6.12 6.48
C ILE A 91 3.22 6.45 5.98
N GLY A 92 3.76 5.63 5.08
CA GLY A 92 5.06 5.88 4.45
C GLY A 92 6.27 5.32 5.20
N GLN A 93 6.09 4.34 6.08
CA GLN A 93 7.22 3.68 6.72
C GLN A 93 8.10 2.94 5.69
N ARG A 94 9.41 2.89 5.93
CA ARG A 94 10.41 2.20 5.08
C ARG A 94 11.36 1.33 5.89
N ILE A 95 10.94 0.91 7.08
CA ILE A 95 11.78 0.20 8.05
C ILE A 95 11.70 -1.32 7.81
N GLN A 96 10.48 -1.85 7.68
CA GLN A 96 10.27 -3.30 7.57
C GLN A 96 9.00 -3.61 6.77
N LEU A 97 8.84 -4.86 6.34
CA LEU A 97 7.58 -5.33 5.77
C LEU A 97 6.49 -5.29 6.84
N SER A 98 5.29 -4.88 6.43
CA SER A 98 4.11 -5.00 7.29
C SER A 98 3.62 -6.46 7.35
N THR A 99 2.82 -6.76 8.37
CA THR A 99 2.16 -8.06 8.44
C THR A 99 1.23 -8.30 7.24
N GLY A 100 0.63 -7.24 6.67
CA GLY A 100 -0.16 -7.32 5.44
C GLY A 100 0.69 -7.67 4.23
N ASP A 101 1.84 -7.02 4.06
CA ASP A 101 2.78 -7.32 2.95
C ASP A 101 3.22 -8.78 2.99
N ILE A 102 3.55 -9.30 4.17
CA ILE A 102 3.98 -10.70 4.37
C ILE A 102 2.84 -11.66 4.05
N ARG A 103 1.64 -11.44 4.58
CA ARG A 103 0.48 -12.31 4.31
C ARG A 103 0.11 -12.31 2.84
N GLN A 104 0.09 -11.15 2.20
CA GLN A 104 -0.28 -11.04 0.79
C GLN A 104 0.76 -11.69 -0.12
N THR A 105 2.05 -11.49 0.16
CA THR A 105 3.13 -12.16 -0.57
C THR A 105 3.03 -13.67 -0.42
N ASN A 106 2.79 -14.17 0.79
CA ASN A 106 2.62 -15.59 1.03
C ASN A 106 1.40 -16.18 0.31
N LYS A 107 0.27 -15.46 0.24
CA LYS A 107 -0.90 -15.86 -0.54
C LYS A 107 -0.61 -15.87 -2.04
N LEU A 108 0.12 -14.87 -2.54
CA LEU A 108 0.44 -14.78 -3.97
C LEU A 108 1.32 -15.96 -4.41
N TYR A 109 2.37 -16.27 -3.66
CA TYR A 109 3.34 -17.29 -4.00
C TYR A 109 3.01 -18.68 -3.46
N ASN A 110 1.82 -18.86 -2.86
CA ASN A 110 1.40 -20.11 -2.20
C ASN A 110 2.46 -20.67 -1.24
N CYS A 111 3.10 -19.78 -0.47
CA CYS A 111 4.13 -20.18 0.48
C CYS A 111 3.57 -21.17 1.52
N PRO A 112 4.28 -22.25 1.85
CA PRO A 112 3.85 -23.18 2.88
C PRO A 112 3.78 -22.47 4.23
N ARG A 113 2.68 -22.70 4.96
CA ARG A 113 2.55 -22.19 6.33
C ARG A 113 3.64 -22.84 7.19
N LYS A 114 4.48 -22.02 7.83
CA LYS A 114 5.43 -22.54 8.83
C LYS A 114 4.61 -23.08 10.00
N TYR A 115 4.62 -24.39 10.21
CA TYR A 115 4.12 -25.00 11.44
C TYR A 115 5.11 -24.68 12.57
N SER A 116 4.67 -23.92 13.56
CA SER A 116 5.38 -23.86 14.84
C SER A 116 5.24 -25.21 15.52
N SER A 117 6.34 -25.84 15.89
CA SER A 117 6.38 -27.10 16.64
C SER A 117 5.84 -27.01 18.08
N ARG A 118 5.11 -25.94 18.42
CA ARG A 118 4.53 -25.69 19.76
C ARG A 118 3.03 -25.42 19.79
N GLY A 119 2.27 -25.72 18.73
CA GLY A 119 0.80 -25.69 18.78
C GLY A 119 0.17 -24.30 19.03
N GLU A 120 0.95 -23.23 19.07
CA GLU A 120 0.45 -21.87 19.08
C GLU A 120 0.51 -21.28 17.67
N LYS A 121 -0.61 -20.68 17.24
CA LYS A 121 -0.68 -19.85 16.02
C LYS A 121 0.40 -18.78 16.13
N LEU A 122 1.50 -18.94 15.40
CA LEU A 122 2.40 -17.83 15.13
C LEU A 122 1.62 -16.84 14.25
N LEU A 123 1.17 -15.75 14.87
CA LEU A 123 0.92 -14.51 14.14
C LEU A 123 2.21 -14.21 13.38
N SER A 124 2.09 -14.11 12.06
CA SER A 124 3.18 -13.74 11.18
C SER A 124 3.64 -12.32 11.55
N SER A 125 4.69 -12.24 12.36
CA SER A 125 5.46 -11.02 12.59
C SER A 125 6.19 -10.59 11.32
#